data_AF-A0A2T2U5Z6-F1
#
_entry.id   AF-A0A2T2U5Z6-F1
#
_cell.length_a   1.000
_cell.length_b   1.000
_cell.length_c   1.000
_cell.angle_alpha   90.00
_cell.angle_beta   90.00
_cell.angle_gamma   90.00
#
_symmetry.space_group_name_H-M   'P 1'
#
loop_
_entity.id
_entity.type
_entity.pdbx_description
1 polymer ?
#
loop_
_entity_poly.entity_id
_entity_poly.type
_entity_poly.pdbx_seq_one_letter_code
_entity_poly.pdbx_strand_id
1 'polypeptide(L)'
;MPVQGQVAQSSALFLRIEPDSRAAGMGNTGVAMADDANTMFWNPSGLAFQENTRVGLTHANWLPEFNANLFYEYLVGTYHVEGIGTFGGNVRYLNLGETEIRDPSGNVLGVSNSFQLAVGSSYGVKVSERLGVGTSLRFIYSKLTSGTREGIGDGSAYTFATDLSALYRSAPFSLGGADATFSTGLNISNLSFRIGPALTIDFDEYNSLTFATDFNKSLVSTDREIVDGDTARVGNTGFQALFDSWGTASGQIGRNDEATSLSVLQQFTAGTGLEYWYSDLFALRFGYYYEHPDNGDRQFLTFGAGLRYNIVGVDISYLYTAENESPLANTLRFSLLFEFQ
;
A
#
# COMPACT_ATOMS: atom_id res chain seq x y z
N MET A 1 -23.05 -14.72 0.97
CA MET A 1 -22.39 -13.84 -0.03
C MET A 1 -21.09 -13.39 0.59
N PRO A 2 -19.92 -13.51 -0.06
CA PRO A 2 -18.69 -12.97 0.52
C PRO A 2 -18.87 -11.46 0.72
N VAL A 3 -18.37 -10.97 1.85
CA VAL A 3 -18.34 -9.56 2.22
C VAL A 3 -17.62 -8.78 1.11
N GLN A 4 -18.35 -7.96 0.36
CA GLN A 4 -17.78 -7.12 -0.71
C GLN A 4 -17.63 -5.69 -0.21
N GLY A 5 -16.45 -5.36 0.28
CA GLY A 5 -16.05 -3.98 0.54
C GLY A 5 -15.70 -3.22 -0.74
N GLN A 6 -15.60 -1.89 -0.66
CA GLN A 6 -15.20 -1.04 -1.81
C GLN A 6 -13.86 -1.49 -2.42
N VAL A 7 -13.01 -2.11 -1.61
CA VAL A 7 -11.74 -2.74 -1.98
C VAL A 7 -11.92 -3.74 -3.13
N ALA A 8 -12.99 -4.53 -3.16
CA ALA A 8 -13.21 -5.57 -4.17
C ALA A 8 -13.59 -5.05 -5.58
N GLN A 9 -13.69 -3.73 -5.78
CA GLN A 9 -14.16 -3.13 -7.04
C GLN A 9 -13.04 -2.74 -8.03
N SER A 10 -11.76 -2.90 -7.65
CA SER A 10 -10.62 -2.58 -8.52
C SER A 10 -9.96 -3.84 -9.08
N SER A 11 -9.62 -3.83 -10.38
CA SER A 11 -8.88 -4.92 -11.02
C SER A 11 -7.39 -4.98 -10.66
N ALA A 12 -6.86 -3.93 -10.00
CA ALA A 12 -5.44 -3.81 -9.64
C ALA A 12 -5.23 -3.77 -8.11
N LEU A 13 -5.90 -4.66 -7.38
CA LEU A 13 -5.83 -4.74 -5.92
C LEU A 13 -4.41 -4.89 -5.36
N PHE A 14 -3.51 -5.56 -6.10
CA PHE A 14 -2.12 -5.73 -5.69
C PHE A 14 -1.36 -4.41 -5.47
N LEU A 15 -1.81 -3.31 -6.08
CA LEU A 15 -1.22 -1.99 -5.90
C LEU A 15 -1.44 -1.41 -4.50
N ARG A 16 -2.37 -2.00 -3.74
CA ARG A 16 -2.70 -1.61 -2.37
C ARG A 16 -2.02 -2.49 -1.32
N ILE A 17 -1.41 -3.62 -1.73
CA ILE A 17 -0.67 -4.48 -0.82
C ILE A 17 0.55 -3.71 -0.32
N GLU A 18 0.67 -3.61 1.00
CA GLU A 18 1.77 -2.91 1.64
C GLU A 18 3.09 -3.59 1.33
N PRO A 19 4.09 -2.84 0.85
CA PRO A 19 5.23 -3.47 0.22
C PRO A 19 6.46 -3.53 1.13
N ASP A 20 6.40 -2.98 2.35
CA ASP A 20 7.48 -2.97 3.31
C ASP A 20 7.02 -3.42 4.70
N SER A 21 7.89 -4.11 5.41
CA SER A 21 7.63 -4.59 6.77
C SER A 21 7.52 -3.47 7.80
N ARG A 22 8.18 -2.32 7.59
CA ARG A 22 8.21 -1.25 8.59
C ARG A 22 6.83 -0.61 8.77
N ALA A 23 6.26 -0.05 7.72
CA ALA A 23 4.94 0.56 7.74
C ALA A 23 3.83 -0.47 7.97
N ALA A 24 3.96 -1.68 7.39
CA ALA A 24 3.03 -2.77 7.66
C ALA A 24 3.03 -3.21 9.13
N GLY A 25 4.19 -3.22 9.79
CA GLY A 25 4.31 -3.50 11.23
C GLY A 25 3.72 -2.40 12.13
N MET A 26 3.45 -1.22 11.56
CA MET A 26 2.88 -0.04 12.23
C MET A 26 1.42 0.23 11.81
N GLY A 27 0.66 -0.80 11.44
CA GLY A 27 -0.75 -0.64 11.11
C GLY A 27 -0.96 0.09 9.79
N ASN A 28 -0.04 -0.08 8.84
CA ASN A 28 -0.06 0.54 7.52
C ASN A 28 0.07 2.08 7.58
N THR A 29 0.95 2.56 8.46
CA THR A 29 1.28 3.99 8.60
C THR A 29 2.63 4.30 7.95
N GLY A 30 2.60 5.03 6.84
CA GLY A 30 3.81 5.35 6.08
C GLY A 30 3.80 6.71 5.39
N VAL A 31 2.65 7.39 5.33
CA VAL A 31 2.51 8.65 4.59
C VAL A 31 3.32 9.80 5.19
N ALA A 32 3.36 9.89 6.52
CA ALA A 32 4.09 10.94 7.23
C ALA A 32 5.54 10.55 7.55
N MET A 33 5.79 9.25 7.77
CA MET A 33 7.13 8.72 8.08
C MET A 33 8.09 8.89 6.91
N ALA A 34 7.73 8.32 5.75
CA ALA A 34 8.25 8.62 4.41
C ALA A 34 9.75 9.01 4.34
N ASP A 35 10.62 8.22 4.98
CA ASP A 35 12.04 8.51 5.22
C ASP A 35 13.00 7.46 4.62
N ASP A 36 12.49 6.38 4.01
CA ASP A 36 13.27 5.35 3.31
C ASP A 36 12.78 5.09 1.86
N ALA A 37 13.46 4.20 1.13
CA ALA A 37 13.16 3.90 -0.27
C ALA A 37 11.72 3.40 -0.51
N ASN A 38 11.08 2.78 0.49
CA ASN A 38 9.70 2.30 0.39
C ASN A 38 8.69 3.45 0.36
N THR A 39 9.12 4.68 0.67
CA THR A 39 8.30 5.90 0.59
C THR A 39 7.60 6.05 -0.76
N MET A 40 8.17 5.53 -1.86
CA MET A 40 7.55 5.57 -3.19
C MET A 40 6.14 4.95 -3.25
N PHE A 41 5.81 4.02 -2.35
CA PHE A 41 4.46 3.47 -2.22
C PHE A 41 3.53 4.37 -1.41
N TRP A 42 4.02 4.91 -0.30
CA TRP A 42 3.20 5.64 0.67
C TRP A 42 3.05 7.11 0.31
N ASN A 43 4.17 7.78 0.06
CA ASN A 43 4.26 9.20 -0.21
C ASN A 43 5.56 9.55 -0.96
N PRO A 44 5.58 9.59 -2.31
CA PRO A 44 6.77 9.89 -3.12
C PRO A 44 7.56 11.15 -2.72
N SER A 45 6.91 12.16 -2.12
CA SER A 45 7.55 13.36 -1.61
C SER A 45 8.54 13.12 -0.47
N GLY A 46 8.48 11.94 0.18
CA GLY A 46 9.53 11.51 1.11
C GLY A 46 10.91 11.43 0.48
N LEU A 47 10.99 11.18 -0.83
CA LEU A 47 12.25 11.21 -1.58
C LEU A 47 12.96 12.57 -1.50
N ALA A 48 12.21 13.67 -1.37
CA ALA A 48 12.76 15.02 -1.28
C ALA A 48 13.77 15.19 -0.13
N PHE A 49 13.62 14.40 0.94
CA PHE A 49 14.44 14.46 2.15
C PHE A 49 15.48 13.34 2.23
N GLN A 50 15.66 12.57 1.16
CA GLN A 50 16.62 11.45 1.11
C GLN A 50 17.78 11.80 0.20
N GLU A 51 18.99 11.68 0.73
CA GLU A 51 20.23 11.99 0.01
C GLU A 51 21.07 10.73 -0.26
N ASN A 52 20.90 9.68 0.56
CA ASN A 52 21.62 8.42 0.40
C ASN A 52 21.00 7.54 -0.70
N THR A 53 21.87 6.77 -1.38
CA THR A 53 21.42 5.75 -2.32
C THR A 53 20.93 4.54 -1.52
N ARG A 54 19.69 4.11 -1.75
CA ARG A 54 19.12 2.96 -1.06
C ARG A 54 18.59 1.95 -2.04
N VAL A 55 18.74 0.67 -1.72
CA VAL A 55 18.18 -0.44 -2.48
C VAL A 55 17.48 -1.38 -1.53
N GLY A 56 16.26 -1.79 -1.83
CA GLY A 56 15.48 -2.68 -0.96
C GLY A 56 14.80 -3.80 -1.71
N LEU A 57 14.53 -4.88 -0.98
CA LEU A 57 13.78 -6.04 -1.44
C LEU A 57 12.82 -6.45 -0.32
N THR A 58 11.57 -6.73 -0.67
CA THR A 58 10.60 -7.32 0.25
C THR A 58 9.97 -8.55 -0.36
N HIS A 59 9.84 -9.59 0.45
CA HIS A 59 9.10 -10.81 0.15
C HIS A 59 7.97 -11.02 1.16
N ALA A 60 6.80 -11.42 0.69
CA ALA A 60 5.70 -11.90 1.51
C ALA A 60 4.96 -13.06 0.83
N ASN A 61 4.63 -14.10 1.60
CA ASN A 61 3.65 -15.07 1.16
C ASN A 61 2.27 -14.40 1.12
N TRP A 62 1.57 -14.55 0.00
CA TRP A 62 0.25 -13.99 -0.18
C TRP A 62 -0.80 -15.06 0.12
N LEU A 63 -1.78 -14.73 0.95
CA LEU A 63 -2.89 -15.64 1.28
C LEU A 63 -2.41 -17.03 1.73
N PRO A 64 -1.52 -17.11 2.74
CA PRO A 64 -0.84 -18.36 3.12
C PRO A 64 -1.82 -19.47 3.53
N GLU A 65 -2.99 -19.09 4.06
CA GLU A 65 -4.07 -20.01 4.46
C GLU A 65 -4.59 -20.88 3.30
N PHE A 66 -4.46 -20.43 2.05
CA PHE A 66 -4.90 -21.20 0.87
C PHE A 66 -3.87 -22.20 0.37
N ASN A 67 -2.64 -22.21 0.91
CA ASN A 67 -1.54 -23.08 0.51
C ASN A 67 -1.31 -23.16 -1.01
N ALA A 68 -1.58 -22.05 -1.70
CA ALA A 68 -1.52 -21.93 -3.16
C ALA A 68 -0.16 -21.42 -3.66
N ASN A 69 0.84 -21.32 -2.77
CA ASN A 69 2.18 -20.78 -3.06
C ASN A 69 2.16 -19.40 -3.74
N LEU A 70 1.18 -18.57 -3.41
CA LEU A 70 1.10 -17.19 -3.91
C LEU A 70 2.10 -16.34 -3.14
N PHE A 71 2.76 -15.42 -3.84
CA PHE A 71 3.77 -14.56 -3.21
C PHE A 71 3.80 -13.18 -3.83
N TYR A 72 4.27 -12.24 -3.04
CA TYR A 72 4.46 -10.84 -3.38
C TYR A 72 5.92 -10.45 -3.23
N GLU A 73 6.48 -9.83 -4.28
CA GLU A 73 7.82 -9.28 -4.30
C GLU A 73 7.78 -7.77 -4.53
N TYR A 74 8.67 -7.05 -3.85
CA TYR A 74 8.88 -5.64 -4.07
C TYR A 74 10.36 -5.30 -4.11
N LEU A 75 10.79 -4.62 -5.17
CA LEU A 75 12.13 -4.08 -5.30
C LEU A 75 12.06 -2.57 -5.35
N VAL A 76 12.97 -1.90 -4.65
CA VAL A 76 13.09 -0.44 -4.64
C VAL A 76 14.52 0.01 -4.78
N GLY A 77 14.71 1.16 -5.40
CA GLY A 77 15.98 1.86 -5.48
C GLY A 77 15.77 3.37 -5.43
N THR A 78 16.68 4.10 -4.79
CA THR A 78 16.73 5.56 -4.80
C THR A 78 18.11 6.07 -5.17
N TYR A 79 18.16 7.22 -5.82
CA TYR A 79 19.40 7.89 -6.18
C TYR A 79 19.20 9.41 -6.12
N HIS A 80 20.04 10.09 -5.35
CA HIS A 80 19.99 11.54 -5.21
C HIS A 80 20.91 12.22 -6.23
N VAL A 81 20.43 13.33 -6.80
CA VAL A 81 21.23 14.20 -7.66
C VAL A 81 21.21 15.60 -7.07
N GLU A 82 22.38 16.07 -6.63
CA GLU A 82 22.56 17.36 -6.00
C GLU A 82 22.00 18.51 -6.87
N GLY A 83 21.24 19.41 -6.26
CA GLY A 83 20.61 20.54 -6.93
C GLY A 83 19.40 20.20 -7.83
N ILE A 84 19.13 18.92 -8.08
CA ILE A 84 17.97 18.47 -8.85
C ILE A 84 16.91 17.89 -7.91
N GLY A 85 17.27 16.87 -7.14
CA GLY A 85 16.33 16.14 -6.28
C GLY A 85 16.64 14.66 -6.25
N THR A 86 15.69 13.86 -5.78
CA THR A 86 15.89 12.41 -5.60
C THR A 86 14.96 11.63 -6.52
N PHE A 87 15.56 10.73 -7.28
CA PHE A 87 14.85 9.79 -8.14
C PHE A 87 14.69 8.46 -7.42
N GLY A 88 13.61 7.76 -7.72
CA GLY A 88 13.37 6.41 -7.24
C GLY A 88 12.78 5.51 -8.34
N GLY A 89 13.06 4.23 -8.24
CA GLY A 89 12.50 3.19 -9.10
C GLY A 89 11.98 2.03 -8.26
N ASN A 90 10.84 1.45 -8.64
CA ASN A 90 10.29 0.29 -7.96
C ASN A 90 9.67 -0.74 -8.90
N VAL A 91 9.69 -2.01 -8.48
CA VAL A 91 9.03 -3.12 -9.17
C VAL A 91 8.21 -3.89 -8.15
N ARG A 92 6.92 -4.10 -8.43
CA ARG A 92 6.00 -4.93 -7.64
C ARG A 92 5.58 -6.12 -8.47
N TYR A 93 5.68 -7.30 -7.93
CA TYR A 93 5.24 -8.52 -8.59
C TYR A 93 4.37 -9.34 -7.65
N LEU A 94 3.16 -9.67 -8.10
CA LEU A 94 2.25 -10.57 -7.40
C LEU A 94 2.08 -11.83 -8.24
N ASN A 95 2.52 -12.96 -7.71
CA ASN A 95 2.21 -14.26 -8.28
C ASN A 95 0.83 -14.74 -7.81
N LEU A 96 -0.02 -15.11 -8.77
CA LEU A 96 -1.38 -15.62 -8.53
C LEU A 96 -1.46 -17.14 -8.80
N GLY A 97 -0.32 -17.81 -8.91
CA GLY A 97 -0.24 -19.25 -9.10
C GLY A 97 -0.52 -19.72 -10.51
N GLU A 98 -0.74 -21.03 -10.64
CA GLU A 98 -0.99 -21.73 -11.89
C GLU A 98 -2.44 -22.24 -11.94
N THR A 99 -3.07 -22.10 -13.10
CA THR A 99 -4.42 -22.60 -13.36
C THR A 99 -4.38 -23.59 -14.52
N GLU A 100 -4.92 -24.79 -14.29
CA GLU A 100 -5.13 -25.77 -15.34
C GLU A 100 -6.31 -25.37 -16.23
N ILE A 101 -6.09 -25.34 -17.52
CA ILE A 101 -7.13 -25.13 -18.51
C ILE A 101 -7.65 -26.50 -18.91
N ARG A 102 -8.95 -26.74 -18.72
CA ARG A 102 -9.61 -28.00 -19.07
C ARG A 102 -10.69 -27.79 -20.13
N ASP A 103 -10.91 -28.80 -20.97
CA ASP A 103 -12.06 -28.87 -21.88
C ASP A 103 -13.35 -29.28 -21.14
N PRO A 104 -14.54 -29.18 -21.77
CA PRO A 104 -15.80 -29.62 -21.16
C PRO A 104 -15.86 -31.13 -20.82
N SER A 105 -14.96 -31.93 -21.39
CA SER A 105 -14.82 -33.36 -21.10
C SER A 105 -13.84 -33.63 -19.94
N GLY A 106 -13.24 -32.60 -19.36
CA GLY A 106 -12.32 -32.66 -18.22
C GLY A 106 -10.85 -32.88 -18.61
N ASN A 107 -10.49 -32.96 -19.89
CA ASN A 107 -9.12 -33.14 -20.33
C ASN A 107 -8.31 -31.85 -20.13
N VAL A 108 -7.08 -31.97 -19.63
CA VAL A 108 -6.16 -30.82 -19.47
C VAL A 108 -5.63 -30.40 -20.83
N LEU A 109 -5.94 -29.17 -21.22
CA LEU A 109 -5.47 -28.51 -22.44
C LEU A 109 -4.14 -27.77 -22.23
N GLY A 110 -3.83 -27.39 -20.99
CA GLY A 110 -2.58 -26.71 -20.63
C GLY A 110 -2.62 -26.10 -19.24
N VAL A 111 -1.54 -25.43 -18.86
CA VAL A 111 -1.40 -24.70 -17.59
C VAL A 111 -1.09 -23.25 -17.91
N SER A 112 -1.79 -22.31 -17.26
CA SER A 112 -1.54 -20.88 -17.36
C SER A 112 -1.05 -20.33 -16.03
N ASN A 113 0.07 -19.61 -16.03
CA ASN A 113 0.52 -18.84 -14.89
C ASN A 113 -0.10 -17.44 -14.90
N SER A 114 -0.63 -17.03 -13.76
CA SER A 114 -1.26 -15.74 -13.57
C SER A 114 -0.40 -14.86 -12.66
N PHE A 115 -0.21 -13.60 -13.05
CA PHE A 115 0.58 -12.65 -12.29
C PHE A 115 0.17 -11.20 -12.55
N GLN A 116 0.55 -10.32 -11.64
CA GLN A 116 0.45 -8.88 -11.82
C GLN A 116 1.83 -8.26 -11.59
N LEU A 117 2.18 -7.28 -12.43
CA LEU A 117 3.44 -6.57 -12.42
C LEU A 117 3.16 -5.06 -12.42
N ALA A 118 3.85 -4.31 -11.57
CA ALA A 118 3.92 -2.87 -11.68
C ALA A 118 5.38 -2.41 -11.67
N VAL A 119 5.72 -1.52 -12.59
CA VAL A 119 7.03 -0.86 -12.64
C VAL A 119 6.80 0.63 -12.47
N GLY A 120 7.45 1.22 -11.47
CA GLY A 120 7.27 2.61 -11.10
C GLY A 120 8.57 3.40 -11.15
N SER A 121 8.45 4.68 -11.49
CA SER A 121 9.48 5.69 -11.27
C SER A 121 8.88 6.85 -10.49
N SER A 122 9.65 7.38 -9.55
CA SER A 122 9.24 8.46 -8.66
C SER A 122 10.30 9.54 -8.62
N TYR A 123 9.87 10.77 -8.34
CA TYR A 123 10.74 11.92 -8.17
C TYR A 123 10.25 12.76 -7.01
N GLY A 124 11.16 13.22 -6.16
CA GLY A 124 10.89 14.12 -5.04
C GLY A 124 11.88 15.26 -4.97
N VAL A 125 11.39 16.45 -4.61
CA VAL A 125 12.19 17.67 -4.52
C VAL A 125 11.74 18.53 -3.34
N LYS A 126 12.70 19.17 -2.66
CA LYS A 126 12.46 20.17 -1.62
C LYS A 126 11.97 21.46 -2.28
N VAL A 127 10.78 21.93 -1.91
CA VAL A 127 10.25 23.26 -2.28
C VAL A 127 10.68 24.30 -1.24
N SER A 128 10.84 23.86 0.01
CA SER A 128 11.50 24.60 1.08
C SER A 128 12.28 23.63 1.96
N GLU A 129 12.99 24.13 2.97
CA GLU A 129 13.70 23.29 3.96
C GLU A 129 12.77 22.30 4.67
N ARG A 130 11.46 22.58 4.70
CA ARG A 130 10.46 21.85 5.49
C ARG A 130 9.36 21.22 4.65
N LEU A 131 9.29 21.55 3.36
CA LEU A 131 8.24 21.06 2.46
C LEU A 131 8.87 20.37 1.26
N GLY A 132 8.58 19.08 1.13
CA GLY A 132 8.87 18.28 -0.05
C GLY A 132 7.60 18.05 -0.87
N VAL A 133 7.76 18.02 -2.19
CA VAL A 133 6.72 17.54 -3.11
C VAL A 133 7.27 16.38 -3.92
N GLY A 134 6.38 15.51 -4.37
CA GLY A 134 6.78 14.34 -5.14
C GLY A 134 5.70 13.88 -6.09
N THR A 135 6.13 13.10 -7.09
CA THR A 135 5.25 12.45 -8.05
C THR A 135 5.76 11.07 -8.38
N SER A 136 4.87 10.22 -8.88
CA SER A 136 5.23 8.92 -9.44
C SER A 136 4.50 8.68 -10.77
N LEU A 137 5.11 7.86 -11.60
CA LEU A 137 4.50 7.25 -12.78
C LEU A 137 4.68 5.74 -12.67
N ARG A 138 3.61 4.99 -12.90
CA ARG A 138 3.58 3.53 -12.77
C ARG A 138 2.97 2.90 -14.02
N PHE A 139 3.69 1.97 -14.63
CA PHE A 139 3.16 1.05 -15.62
C PHE A 139 2.68 -0.21 -14.91
N ILE A 140 1.47 -0.67 -15.24
CA ILE A 140 0.81 -1.80 -14.59
C ILE A 140 0.44 -2.80 -15.68
N TYR A 141 0.78 -4.07 -15.48
CA TYR A 141 0.44 -5.18 -16.34
C TYR A 141 -0.17 -6.30 -15.51
N SER A 142 -1.29 -6.83 -15.96
CA SER A 142 -2.00 -7.94 -15.31
C SER A 142 -2.24 -9.03 -16.33
N LYS A 143 -1.89 -10.27 -15.96
CA LYS A 143 -2.19 -11.47 -16.72
C LYS A 143 -2.93 -12.45 -15.82
N LEU A 144 -4.22 -12.66 -16.06
CA LEU A 144 -5.10 -13.49 -15.23
C LEU A 144 -5.40 -14.85 -15.87
N THR A 145 -5.29 -14.97 -17.19
CA THR A 145 -5.40 -16.24 -17.91
C THR A 145 -4.65 -16.15 -19.25
N SER A 146 -4.36 -17.30 -19.84
CA SER A 146 -3.78 -17.43 -21.17
C SER A 146 -4.73 -18.27 -22.02
N GLY A 147 -5.17 -17.77 -23.18
CA GLY A 147 -5.94 -18.56 -24.13
C GLY A 147 -7.15 -17.83 -24.70
N THR A 148 -7.14 -17.63 -26.01
CA THR A 148 -8.28 -17.12 -26.77
C THR A 148 -9.34 -18.21 -26.84
N ARG A 149 -10.46 -18.03 -26.15
CA ARG A 149 -11.70 -18.81 -26.41
C ARG A 149 -12.62 -17.92 -27.25
N GLU A 150 -13.43 -18.50 -28.12
CA GLU A 150 -14.45 -17.71 -28.83
C GLU A 150 -15.28 -16.91 -27.81
N GLY A 151 -15.25 -15.57 -27.91
CA GLY A 151 -15.94 -14.66 -27.00
C GLY A 151 -15.21 -14.27 -25.71
N ILE A 152 -14.01 -14.80 -25.42
CA ILE A 152 -13.22 -14.44 -24.22
C ILE A 152 -11.84 -13.92 -24.66
N GLY A 153 -11.57 -12.64 -24.35
CA GLY A 153 -10.31 -11.96 -24.69
C GLY A 153 -9.07 -12.57 -24.04
N ASP A 154 -7.89 -12.04 -24.36
CA ASP A 154 -6.56 -12.60 -24.06
C ASP A 154 -6.17 -12.62 -22.57
N GLY A 155 -7.10 -12.34 -21.65
CA GLY A 155 -6.89 -12.44 -20.20
C GLY A 155 -5.84 -11.49 -19.62
N SER A 156 -5.37 -10.53 -20.42
CA SER A 156 -4.32 -9.59 -20.06
C SER A 156 -4.77 -8.13 -20.24
N ALA A 157 -4.26 -7.26 -19.39
CA ALA A 157 -4.55 -5.84 -19.40
C ALA A 157 -3.33 -5.04 -18.95
N TYR A 158 -3.18 -3.82 -19.45
CA TYR A 158 -2.19 -2.87 -18.97
C TYR A 158 -2.81 -1.50 -18.76
N THR A 159 -2.21 -0.72 -17.86
CA THR A 159 -2.61 0.67 -17.60
C THR A 159 -1.45 1.47 -17.03
N PHE A 160 -1.63 2.78 -16.94
CA PHE A 160 -0.72 3.69 -16.28
C PHE A 160 -1.40 4.36 -15.09
N ALA A 161 -0.64 4.62 -14.04
CA ALA A 161 -1.07 5.37 -12.88
C ALA A 161 -0.05 6.46 -12.55
N THR A 162 -0.52 7.55 -11.94
CA THR A 162 0.31 8.64 -11.47
C THR A 162 -0.12 9.06 -10.07
N ASP A 163 0.85 9.52 -9.30
CA ASP A 163 0.65 10.01 -7.95
C ASP A 163 1.18 11.45 -7.83
N LEU A 164 0.52 12.25 -7.00
CA LEU A 164 0.97 13.56 -6.55
C LEU A 164 0.97 13.59 -5.03
N SER A 165 2.02 14.14 -4.43
CA SER A 165 2.15 14.09 -2.99
C SER A 165 2.97 15.23 -2.41
N ALA A 166 2.77 15.46 -1.12
CA ALA A 166 3.46 16.45 -0.33
C ALA A 166 3.81 15.89 1.06
N LEU A 167 4.91 16.36 1.62
CA LEU A 167 5.37 16.01 2.95
C LEU A 167 5.95 17.26 3.61
N TYR A 168 5.40 17.58 4.77
CA TYR A 168 5.90 18.64 5.63
C TYR A 168 6.61 18.03 6.84
N ARG A 169 7.79 18.55 7.18
CA ARG A 169 8.53 18.23 8.41
C ARG A 169 8.80 19.53 9.17
N SER A 170 8.42 19.60 10.44
CA SER A 170 8.70 20.76 11.28
C SER A 170 10.20 20.87 11.57
N ALA A 171 10.66 22.04 12.01
CA ALA A 171 11.90 22.08 12.78
C ALA A 171 11.70 21.32 14.10
N PRO A 172 12.78 20.77 14.68
CA PRO A 172 12.72 20.22 16.03
C PRO A 172 12.22 21.26 17.03
N PHE A 173 11.41 20.82 17.98
CA PHE A 173 10.92 21.64 19.09
C PHE A 173 10.98 20.84 20.39
N SER A 174 11.15 21.53 21.52
CA SER A 174 11.18 20.85 22.81
C SER A 174 9.77 20.47 23.26
N LEU A 175 9.58 19.20 23.60
CA LEU A 175 8.36 18.66 24.17
C LEU A 175 8.70 17.86 25.42
N GLY A 176 8.38 18.39 26.60
CA GLY A 176 8.65 17.69 27.86
C GLY A 176 10.14 17.49 28.17
N GLY A 177 11.03 18.32 27.61
CA GLY A 177 12.48 18.21 27.78
C GLY A 177 13.18 17.29 26.78
N ALA A 178 12.43 16.62 25.90
CA ALA A 178 12.94 15.89 24.75
C ALA A 178 12.83 16.74 23.48
N ASP A 179 13.65 16.44 22.47
CA ASP A 179 13.48 17.00 21.13
C ASP A 179 12.38 16.24 20.40
N ALA A 180 11.51 16.96 19.70
CA ALA A 180 10.41 16.36 18.96
C ALA A 180 10.30 16.96 17.56
N THR A 181 9.96 16.09 16.60
CA THR A 181 9.72 16.47 15.21
C THR A 181 8.32 16.05 14.80
N PHE A 182 7.54 17.00 14.28
CA PHE A 182 6.23 16.74 13.71
C PHE A 182 6.33 16.65 12.20
N SER A 183 5.62 15.70 11.61
CA SER A 183 5.47 15.57 10.17
C SER A 183 4.02 15.34 9.78
N THR A 184 3.66 15.76 8.58
CA THR A 184 2.36 15.44 7.98
C THR A 184 2.53 15.22 6.49
N GLY A 185 1.90 14.17 5.98
CA GLY A 185 1.98 13.77 4.58
C GLY A 185 0.60 13.73 3.94
N LEU A 186 0.59 13.95 2.62
CA LEU A 186 -0.58 13.77 1.77
C LEU A 186 -0.14 13.10 0.47
N ASN A 187 -0.89 12.09 0.03
CA ASN A 187 -0.70 11.43 -1.25
C ASN A 187 -2.04 11.23 -1.95
N ILE A 188 -2.10 11.60 -3.22
CA ILE A 188 -3.24 11.36 -4.10
C ILE A 188 -2.74 10.52 -5.27
N SER A 189 -3.41 9.41 -5.50
CA SER A 189 -3.14 8.44 -6.56
C SER A 189 -4.44 8.08 -7.27
N ASN A 190 -4.37 7.41 -8.43
CA ASN A 190 -5.57 6.95 -9.14
C ASN A 190 -6.50 6.05 -8.30
N LEU A 191 -5.99 5.39 -7.26
CA LEU A 191 -6.76 4.42 -6.46
C LEU A 191 -7.01 4.88 -5.03
N SER A 192 -6.23 5.83 -4.52
CA SER A 192 -6.26 6.19 -3.10
C SER A 192 -5.91 7.64 -2.82
N PHE A 193 -6.61 8.19 -1.84
CA PHE A 193 -6.25 9.41 -1.12
C PHE A 193 -5.73 9.00 0.25
N ARG A 194 -4.53 9.46 0.63
CA ARG A 194 -3.95 9.21 1.95
C ARG A 194 -3.48 10.50 2.58
N ILE A 195 -3.71 10.63 3.88
CA ILE A 195 -3.26 11.76 4.69
C ILE A 195 -2.94 11.28 6.10
N GLY A 196 -1.90 11.80 6.73
CA GLY A 196 -1.53 11.34 8.06
C GLY A 196 -0.53 12.26 8.75
N PRO A 197 -0.59 12.41 10.08
CA PRO A 197 0.50 12.96 10.88
C PRO A 197 1.44 11.86 11.42
N ALA A 198 2.68 12.26 11.73
CA ALA A 198 3.55 11.53 12.64
C ALA A 198 4.30 12.49 13.57
N LEU A 199 4.55 12.03 14.79
CA LEU A 199 5.30 12.73 15.82
C LEU A 199 6.43 11.81 16.30
N THR A 200 7.66 12.22 16.08
CA THR A 200 8.87 11.56 16.61
C THR A 200 9.37 12.34 17.81
N ILE A 201 9.67 11.63 18.90
CA ILE A 201 10.21 12.17 20.15
C ILE A 201 11.54 11.46 20.41
N ASP A 202 12.62 12.22 20.48
CA ASP A 202 13.97 11.76 20.77
C ASP A 202 14.25 12.03 22.25
N PHE A 203 14.13 10.98 23.08
CA PHE A 203 14.31 11.10 24.54
C PHE A 203 15.76 11.36 24.91
N ASP A 204 16.68 10.73 24.17
CA ASP A 204 18.13 10.88 24.27
C ASP A 204 18.80 10.42 22.96
N GLU A 205 20.13 10.35 22.94
CA GLU A 205 20.92 9.96 21.76
C GLU A 205 20.72 8.49 21.31
N TYR A 206 20.08 7.66 22.12
CA TYR A 206 19.82 6.25 21.83
C TYR A 206 18.34 5.93 21.69
N ASN A 207 17.44 6.69 22.30
CA ASN A 207 16.04 6.31 22.43
C ASN A 207 15.14 7.29 21.69
N SER A 208 14.45 6.81 20.66
CA SER A 208 13.40 7.57 19.98
C SER A 208 12.10 6.79 19.90
N LEU A 209 10.98 7.52 19.95
CA LEU A 209 9.64 6.98 19.81
C LEU A 209 8.87 7.80 18.79
N THR A 210 8.31 7.11 17.80
CA THR A 210 7.43 7.70 16.81
C THR A 210 6.01 7.19 16.95
N PHE A 211 5.05 8.11 16.96
CA PHE A 211 3.63 7.83 16.82
C PHE A 211 3.15 8.32 15.46
N ALA A 212 2.46 7.47 14.70
CA ALA A 212 1.95 7.80 13.38
C ALA A 212 0.49 7.40 13.21
N THR A 213 -0.24 8.14 12.39
CA THR A 213 -1.62 7.80 12.01
C THR A 213 -1.82 8.11 10.53
N ASP A 214 -2.37 7.15 9.78
CA ASP A 214 -2.69 7.32 8.36
C ASP A 214 -4.18 7.10 8.14
N PHE A 215 -4.83 8.08 7.55
CA PHE A 215 -6.18 7.98 7.02
C PHE A 215 -6.11 7.74 5.52
N ASN A 216 -6.80 6.70 5.04
CA ASN A 216 -6.81 6.32 3.63
C ASN A 216 -8.24 6.15 3.14
N LYS A 217 -8.52 6.65 1.94
CA LYS A 217 -9.81 6.51 1.25
C LYS A 217 -9.58 6.00 -0.15
N SER A 218 -10.36 4.99 -0.54
CA SER A 218 -10.41 4.52 -1.93
C SER A 218 -11.06 5.58 -2.81
N LEU A 219 -10.42 5.89 -3.93
CA LEU A 219 -10.93 6.81 -4.95
C LEU A 219 -11.55 6.07 -6.14
N VAL A 220 -11.85 4.79 -5.96
CA VAL A 220 -12.54 3.97 -6.96
C VAL A 220 -14.03 4.27 -6.91
N SER A 221 -14.58 4.70 -8.05
CA SER A 221 -16.01 4.88 -8.28
C SER A 221 -16.48 3.90 -9.37
N THR A 222 -17.66 3.30 -9.15
CA THR A 222 -18.29 2.41 -10.14
C THR A 222 -19.75 2.78 -10.31
N ASP A 223 -20.18 2.95 -11.55
CA ASP A 223 -21.57 3.13 -11.90
C ASP A 223 -22.20 1.80 -12.34
N ARG A 224 -23.51 1.69 -12.21
CA ARG A 224 -24.29 0.55 -12.72
C ARG A 224 -24.88 0.95 -14.06
N GLU A 225 -24.52 0.24 -15.11
CA GLU A 225 -25.12 0.39 -16.43
C GLU A 225 -25.84 -0.91 -16.82
N ILE A 226 -26.96 -0.79 -17.51
CA ILE A 226 -27.65 -1.95 -18.08
C ILE A 226 -27.10 -2.14 -19.49
N VAL A 227 -26.36 -3.23 -19.70
CA VAL A 227 -25.80 -3.62 -21.00
C VAL A 227 -26.49 -4.90 -21.43
N ASP A 228 -27.20 -4.87 -22.56
CA ASP A 228 -27.94 -6.01 -23.12
C ASP A 228 -28.93 -6.71 -22.15
N GLY A 229 -29.52 -5.94 -21.23
CA GLY A 229 -30.49 -6.45 -20.25
C GLY A 229 -29.86 -6.98 -18.96
N ASP A 230 -28.53 -7.08 -18.90
CA ASP A 230 -27.78 -7.40 -17.69
C ASP A 230 -27.24 -6.13 -17.02
N THR A 231 -27.25 -6.10 -15.70
CA THR A 231 -26.65 -5.00 -14.94
C THR A 231 -25.14 -5.20 -14.86
N ALA A 232 -24.40 -4.43 -15.66
CA ALA A 232 -22.95 -4.34 -15.58
C ALA A 232 -22.53 -3.23 -14.61
N ARG A 233 -21.40 -3.41 -13.92
CA ARG A 233 -20.73 -2.31 -13.21
C ARG A 233 -19.61 -1.77 -14.07
N VAL A 234 -19.67 -0.50 -14.42
CA VAL A 234 -18.65 0.19 -15.20
C VAL A 234 -17.88 1.09 -14.26
N GLY A 235 -16.57 0.90 -14.17
CA GLY A 235 -15.70 1.76 -13.37
C GLY A 235 -15.55 3.11 -14.06
N ASN A 236 -15.72 4.21 -13.32
CA ASN A 236 -15.45 5.54 -13.86
C ASN A 236 -13.95 5.64 -14.11
N THR A 237 -13.56 6.13 -15.28
CA THR A 237 -12.15 6.14 -15.70
C THR A 237 -11.51 7.52 -15.57
N GLY A 238 -10.20 7.54 -15.38
CA GLY A 238 -9.41 8.78 -15.36
C GLY A 238 -9.69 9.67 -14.14
N PHE A 239 -9.57 10.99 -14.35
CA PHE A 239 -9.70 11.99 -13.27
C PHE A 239 -11.14 12.15 -12.75
N GLN A 240 -12.16 11.73 -13.51
CA GLN A 240 -13.56 11.82 -13.07
C GLN A 240 -13.82 10.99 -11.82
N ALA A 241 -13.26 9.76 -11.75
CA ALA A 241 -13.35 8.92 -10.56
C ALA A 241 -12.78 9.59 -9.29
N LEU A 242 -11.76 10.46 -9.42
CA LEU A 242 -11.20 11.18 -8.29
C LEU A 242 -12.20 12.17 -7.67
N PHE A 243 -13.14 12.71 -8.45
CA PHE A 243 -14.17 13.62 -7.97
C PHE A 243 -15.44 12.88 -7.58
N ASP A 244 -15.87 11.90 -8.39
CA ASP A 244 -17.10 11.13 -8.16
C ASP A 244 -17.02 10.27 -6.89
N SER A 245 -15.82 9.79 -6.54
CA SER A 245 -15.60 8.93 -5.37
C SER A 245 -15.83 9.63 -4.02
N TRP A 246 -16.08 10.94 -3.98
CA TRP A 246 -16.40 11.67 -2.75
C TRP A 246 -17.90 11.67 -2.40
N GLY A 247 -18.74 11.01 -3.19
CA GLY A 247 -20.14 10.75 -2.88
C GLY A 247 -20.37 9.60 -1.89
N THR A 248 -21.65 9.30 -1.64
CA THR A 248 -22.04 8.08 -0.92
C THR A 248 -21.71 6.84 -1.74
N ALA A 249 -21.08 5.85 -1.12
CA ALA A 249 -20.72 4.58 -1.77
C ALA A 249 -21.63 3.45 -1.28
N SER A 250 -21.79 2.40 -2.09
CA SER A 250 -22.42 1.15 -1.63
C SER A 250 -21.43 0.36 -0.76
N GLY A 251 -21.83 0.08 0.47
CA GLY A 251 -21.14 -0.80 1.40
C GLY A 251 -21.61 -2.26 1.32
N GLN A 252 -21.45 -2.98 2.43
CA GLN A 252 -21.82 -4.39 2.54
C GLN A 252 -23.29 -4.62 2.19
N ILE A 253 -23.55 -5.75 1.53
CA ILE A 253 -24.90 -6.23 1.24
C ILE A 253 -25.40 -6.97 2.48
N GLY A 254 -26.43 -6.41 3.11
CA GLY A 254 -27.07 -7.00 4.29
C GLY A 254 -27.84 -8.28 3.96
N ARG A 255 -28.34 -8.94 5.00
CA ARG A 255 -29.08 -10.23 4.92
C ARG A 255 -30.34 -10.20 4.04
N ASN A 256 -30.82 -9.01 3.67
CA ASN A 256 -31.99 -8.77 2.83
C ASN A 256 -31.63 -8.41 1.37
N ASP A 257 -30.38 -8.61 0.95
CA ASP A 257 -29.83 -8.21 -0.37
C ASP A 257 -29.82 -6.70 -0.65
N GLU A 258 -30.05 -5.87 0.37
CA GLU A 258 -29.88 -4.41 0.31
C GLU A 258 -28.45 -4.00 0.68
N ALA A 259 -27.81 -3.19 -0.14
CA ALA A 259 -26.49 -2.62 0.16
C ALA A 259 -26.63 -1.44 1.13
N THR A 260 -25.89 -1.48 2.24
CA THR A 260 -25.80 -0.34 3.17
C THR A 260 -25.18 0.86 2.46
N SER A 261 -25.72 2.06 2.66
CA SER A 261 -25.09 3.29 2.15
C SER A 261 -23.98 3.75 3.09
N LEU A 262 -22.78 3.97 2.57
CA LEU A 262 -21.64 4.47 3.33
C LEU A 262 -21.54 5.99 3.22
N SER A 263 -21.56 6.67 4.36
CA SER A 263 -21.13 8.08 4.44
C SER A 263 -19.64 8.20 4.10
N VAL A 264 -19.20 9.39 3.68
CA VAL A 264 -17.78 9.63 3.33
C VAL A 264 -16.84 9.27 4.47
N LEU A 265 -17.22 9.54 5.73
CA LEU A 265 -16.41 9.19 6.91
C LEU A 265 -16.25 7.67 7.09
N GLN A 266 -17.29 6.89 6.81
CA GLN A 266 -17.24 5.43 6.92
C GLN A 266 -16.41 4.78 5.80
N GLN A 267 -16.13 5.52 4.72
CA GLN A 267 -15.28 5.06 3.62
C GLN A 267 -13.78 5.22 3.93
N PHE A 268 -13.41 5.97 4.97
CA PHE A 268 -12.03 6.06 5.42
C PHE A 268 -11.62 4.84 6.23
N THR A 269 -10.39 4.40 5.99
CA THR A 269 -9.66 3.44 6.82
C THR A 269 -8.62 4.19 7.62
N ALA A 270 -8.35 3.75 8.85
CA ALA A 270 -7.36 4.38 9.72
C ALA A 270 -6.32 3.35 10.17
N GLY A 271 -5.05 3.66 9.96
CA GLY A 271 -3.91 2.98 10.55
C GLY A 271 -3.33 3.82 11.68
N THR A 272 -3.00 3.22 12.82
CA THR A 272 -2.25 3.87 13.90
C THR A 272 -1.06 3.01 14.28
N GLY A 273 0.11 3.63 14.42
CA GLY A 273 1.37 2.94 14.66
C GLY A 273 2.24 3.60 15.72
N LEU A 274 3.05 2.77 16.38
CA LEU A 274 4.13 3.14 17.28
C LEU A 274 5.42 2.47 16.81
N GLU A 275 6.51 3.22 16.75
CA GLU A 275 7.86 2.72 16.47
C GLU A 275 8.82 3.24 17.54
N TYR A 276 9.51 2.33 18.22
CA TYR A 276 10.56 2.65 19.17
C TYR A 276 11.90 2.17 18.62
N TRP A 277 12.89 3.06 18.59
CA TRP A 277 14.25 2.74 18.24
C TRP A 277 15.17 2.80 19.45
N TYR A 278 16.12 1.86 19.48
CA TYR A 278 17.24 1.85 20.40
C TYR A 278 18.57 1.88 19.64
N SER A 279 19.36 2.93 19.87
CA SER A 279 20.66 3.22 19.27
C SER A 279 20.67 3.21 17.74
N ASP A 280 19.55 3.59 17.10
CA ASP A 280 19.31 3.46 15.65
C ASP A 280 19.60 2.05 15.09
N LEU A 281 19.64 1.05 15.97
CA LEU A 281 20.10 -0.31 15.69
C LEU A 281 18.92 -1.27 15.74
N PHE A 282 18.13 -1.22 16.81
CA PHE A 282 16.97 -2.09 17.02
C PHE A 282 15.68 -1.29 17.00
N ALA A 283 14.68 -1.77 16.26
CA ALA A 283 13.35 -1.21 16.26
C ALA A 283 12.32 -2.22 16.75
N LEU A 284 11.35 -1.74 17.54
CA LEU A 284 10.13 -2.45 17.87
C LEU A 284 8.93 -1.63 17.42
N ARG A 285 7.96 -2.30 16.80
CA ARG A 285 6.82 -1.67 16.16
C ARG A 285 5.53 -2.36 16.55
N PHE A 286 4.51 -1.55 16.77
CA PHE A 286 3.16 -1.98 17.04
C PHE A 286 2.19 -1.14 16.23
N GLY A 287 1.12 -1.74 15.74
CA GLY A 287 0.10 -1.01 15.04
C GLY A 287 -1.28 -1.64 15.11
N TYR A 288 -2.27 -0.83 14.77
CA TYR A 288 -3.66 -1.21 14.64
C TYR A 288 -4.23 -0.60 13.38
N TYR A 289 -4.90 -1.43 12.58
CA TYR A 289 -5.61 -1.02 11.39
C TYR A 289 -7.11 -1.19 11.60
N TYR A 290 -7.88 -0.19 11.18
CA TYR A 290 -9.33 -0.13 11.28
C TYR A 290 -9.97 0.23 9.94
N GLU A 291 -10.96 -0.55 9.55
CA GLU A 291 -11.90 -0.26 8.46
C GLU A 291 -13.32 -0.46 8.99
N HIS A 292 -14.22 0.46 8.62
CA HIS A 292 -15.60 0.39 9.07
C HIS A 292 -16.24 -0.95 8.69
N PRO A 293 -17.06 -1.58 9.57
CA PRO A 293 -17.72 -2.85 9.28
C PRO A 293 -18.46 -2.85 7.95
N ASP A 294 -19.33 -1.85 7.72
CA ASP A 294 -20.07 -1.72 6.46
C ASP A 294 -19.20 -1.44 5.22
N ASN A 295 -17.91 -1.10 5.35
CA ASN A 295 -17.01 -0.82 4.22
C ASN A 295 -16.12 -2.01 3.83
N GLY A 296 -15.89 -2.95 4.76
CA GLY A 296 -15.03 -4.12 4.53
C GLY A 296 -14.60 -4.87 5.80
N ASP A 297 -14.80 -4.24 6.97
CA ASP A 297 -14.56 -4.82 8.30
C ASP A 297 -13.15 -5.37 8.56
N ARG A 298 -12.14 -4.85 7.85
CA ARG A 298 -10.76 -5.25 8.10
C ARG A 298 -10.25 -4.57 9.36
N GLN A 299 -10.11 -5.34 10.43
CA GLN A 299 -9.54 -4.89 11.69
C GLN A 299 -8.45 -5.86 12.16
N PHE A 300 -7.24 -5.35 12.39
CA PHE A 300 -6.11 -6.19 12.76
C PHE A 300 -5.03 -5.44 13.54
N LEU A 301 -4.29 -6.19 14.33
CA LEU A 301 -3.08 -5.75 15.01
C LEU A 301 -1.86 -6.13 14.16
N THR A 302 -0.84 -5.31 14.21
CA THR A 302 0.42 -5.56 13.53
C THR A 302 1.57 -5.43 14.51
N PHE A 303 2.57 -6.29 14.34
CA PHE A 303 3.80 -6.25 15.11
C PHE A 303 4.96 -6.22 14.14
N GLY A 304 6.00 -5.47 14.46
CA GLY A 304 7.20 -5.43 13.65
C GLY A 304 8.46 -5.32 14.48
N ALA A 305 9.55 -5.81 13.91
CA ALA A 305 10.88 -5.66 14.47
C ALA A 305 11.86 -5.27 13.36
N GLY A 306 12.86 -4.47 13.71
CA GLY A 306 13.89 -4.02 12.79
C GLY A 306 15.27 -4.17 13.39
N LEU A 307 16.23 -4.47 12.53
CA LEU A 307 17.65 -4.42 12.81
C LEU A 307 18.32 -3.56 11.73
N ARG A 308 19.22 -2.67 12.14
CA ARG A 308 20.15 -1.95 11.26
C ARG A 308 21.55 -2.35 11.66
N TYR A 309 22.43 -2.58 10.71
CA TYR A 309 23.83 -2.85 10.98
C TYR A 309 24.66 -2.48 9.75
N ASN A 310 25.52 -1.48 9.90
CA ASN A 310 26.29 -0.91 8.79
C ASN A 310 25.34 -0.51 7.64
N ILE A 311 25.61 -0.94 6.41
CA ILE A 311 24.76 -0.66 5.24
C ILE A 311 23.48 -1.50 5.19
N VAL A 312 23.27 -2.47 6.10
CA VAL A 312 22.18 -3.45 5.99
C VAL A 312 21.09 -3.17 7.01
N GLY A 313 19.84 -3.13 6.55
CA GLY A 313 18.64 -3.12 7.36
C GLY A 313 17.79 -4.37 7.08
N VAL A 314 17.24 -4.95 8.13
CA VAL A 314 16.30 -6.06 8.07
C VAL A 314 15.06 -5.66 8.85
N ASP A 315 13.88 -5.82 8.26
CA ASP A 315 12.61 -5.59 8.93
C ASP A 315 11.67 -6.78 8.72
N ILE A 316 11.01 -7.18 9.80
CA ILE A 316 10.01 -8.24 9.80
C ILE A 316 8.71 -7.65 10.32
N SER A 317 7.59 -8.01 9.70
CA SER A 317 6.26 -7.70 10.21
C SER A 317 5.37 -8.92 10.25
N TYR A 318 4.48 -8.95 11.25
CA TYR A 318 3.47 -9.96 11.45
C TYR A 318 2.10 -9.30 11.60
N LEU A 319 1.13 -9.81 10.84
CA LEU A 319 -0.26 -9.36 10.90
C LEU A 319 -1.10 -10.37 11.69
N TYR A 320 -1.77 -9.87 12.73
CA TYR A 320 -2.65 -10.65 13.59
C TYR A 320 -4.10 -10.14 13.50
N THR A 321 -5.03 -11.02 13.16
CA THR A 321 -6.48 -10.73 13.15
C THR A 321 -7.15 -11.45 14.31
N ALA A 322 -8.09 -10.79 15.00
CA ALA A 322 -8.90 -11.45 16.03
C ALA A 322 -9.97 -12.38 15.42
N GLU A 323 -10.34 -12.16 14.16
CA GLU A 323 -11.26 -13.01 13.42
C GLU A 323 -10.53 -14.21 12.82
N ASN A 324 -11.04 -15.42 13.11
CA ASN A 324 -10.42 -16.70 12.75
C ASN A 324 -10.45 -17.04 11.24
N GLU A 325 -11.09 -16.23 10.40
CA GLU A 325 -11.27 -16.52 8.96
C GLU A 325 -10.69 -15.42 8.04
N SER A 326 -9.89 -14.48 8.57
CA SER A 326 -9.29 -13.46 7.72
C SER A 326 -8.22 -14.08 6.80
N PRO A 327 -8.35 -13.95 5.47
CA PRO A 327 -7.41 -14.55 4.52
C PRO A 327 -6.02 -13.90 4.55
N LEU A 328 -5.88 -12.76 5.24
CA LEU A 328 -4.63 -12.04 5.48
C LEU A 328 -3.96 -12.41 6.82
N ALA A 329 -4.65 -13.16 7.68
CA ALA A 329 -4.12 -13.58 8.97
C ALA A 329 -2.78 -14.31 8.80
N ASN A 330 -1.93 -14.22 9.83
CA ASN A 330 -0.67 -14.95 9.90
C ASN A 330 0.32 -14.61 8.77
N THR A 331 0.13 -13.47 8.09
CA THR A 331 1.07 -13.02 7.05
C THR A 331 2.36 -12.52 7.69
N LEU A 332 3.46 -13.18 7.35
CA LEU A 332 4.82 -12.72 7.62
C LEU A 332 5.38 -12.02 6.38
N ARG A 333 5.99 -10.87 6.60
CA ARG A 333 6.70 -10.10 5.56
C ARG A 333 8.11 -9.84 6.01
N PHE A 334 9.05 -9.95 5.06
CA PHE A 334 10.47 -9.76 5.27
C PHE A 334 10.98 -8.71 4.29
N SER A 335 11.59 -7.65 4.81
CA SER A 335 12.19 -6.58 4.03
C SER A 335 13.67 -6.48 4.34
N LEU A 336 14.46 -6.33 3.29
CA LEU A 336 15.87 -5.98 3.33
C LEU A 336 16.04 -4.59 2.74
N LEU A 337 16.88 -3.78 3.36
CA LEU A 337 17.23 -2.44 2.88
C LEU A 337 18.75 -2.31 2.94
N PHE A 338 19.34 -1.81 1.87
CA PHE A 338 20.76 -1.47 1.78
C PHE A 338 20.87 0.04 1.63
N GLU A 339 21.72 0.67 2.44
CA GLU A 339 21.95 2.11 2.42
C GLU A 339 23.43 2.40 2.14
N PHE A 340 23.68 3.11 1.04
CA PHE A 340 24.99 3.51 0.57
C PHE A 340 25.13 5.02 0.76
N GLN A 341 26.18 5.41 1.50
CA GLN A 341 26.57 6.80 1.71
C GLN A 341 27.26 7.41 0.49
#